data_AF-A0A9E0MC96-F1
#
_entry.id   AF-A0A9E0MC96-F1
#
_cell.length_a   1.000
_cell.length_b   1.000
_cell.length_c   1.000
_cell.angle_alpha   90.00
_cell.angle_beta   90.00
_cell.angle_gamma   90.00
#
_symmetry.space_group_name_H-M   'P 1'
#
loop_
_entity.id
_entity.type
_entity.pdbx_description
1 polymer ?
#
loop_
_entity_poly.entity_id
_entity_poly.type
_entity_poly.pdbx_seq_one_letter_code
_entity_poly.pdbx_strand_id
1 'polypeptide(L)'
;RVVVTNKTPTGLVRGFGGPQVYYALERLLDRIATELDIDPVALRRLNYVKADQFPYQAPAGAVLDSGDYEKMTDLALAAAREQGLHERQLAARASGKLYGIGVAAIVEPSVSNMGYISTVLTAEQRAKAGPKNGAIASATVAVDLMGGVNVTIASAPAGQGHMTVCAQVVADALGLQPVQVMVNVEFDTAKDAWSVAAGNYSSRFAGAVAGAVHLAAMKVRDKLTLIAADQFGCTPADVAFAGGEIFNMANSAQRQPFTRLAANPHWAPALLPKGVSPGLRETAFWTPEVLRAPDAADRVNPSATYGFVFDICGLEVDPNTGAVRVDRYITGHDAGRLLNPALADGQIQGAFAQGLGAALLEEFRYGGDGSFQSGTLADYLMPTACETPDLVIVHMETPSPVTPLGAKGLGEGNNMSTPVCIANAFADALRPHMDLAEVQLPLTPGRVLALLQVSDPAPKEMPHPAAAVPAGEGLALKAQGEVEIPAAPEKVFAVLLDPVALARVIPGCHSLQSIGPNRYRADVTVGVGLVKARYEAEIILSDIDAPHSLRLAGSGRSSLGTGAGGGLVMLQATPTGTRLSYDYSAQVGGKAAMVGSRMLEGAARIIVAQLFESLGRQAGGKTVEPNWWRRILRKLGVRV
;
A
#
# COMPACT_ATOMS: atom_id res chain seq x y z
N ARG A 1 -4.96 14.67 16.45
CA ARG A 1 -6.33 15.04 16.00
C ARG A 1 -6.71 14.11 14.86
N VAL A 2 -7.93 13.56 14.85
CA VAL A 2 -8.45 12.76 13.73
C VAL A 2 -9.53 13.60 13.03
N VAL A 3 -9.51 13.63 11.70
CA VAL A 3 -10.48 14.39 10.89
C VAL A 3 -11.10 13.46 9.85
N VAL A 4 -12.40 13.63 9.60
CA VAL A 4 -13.11 12.90 8.54
C VAL A 4 -13.02 13.72 7.25
N THR A 5 -12.74 13.05 6.15
CA THR A 5 -12.65 13.66 4.82
C THR A 5 -13.41 12.81 3.80
N ASN A 6 -13.87 13.39 2.69
CA ASN A 6 -14.48 12.66 1.57
C ASN A 6 -13.44 11.89 0.75
N LYS A 7 -12.67 11.00 1.40
CA LYS A 7 -11.68 10.09 0.81
C LYS A 7 -11.97 8.66 1.24
N THR A 8 -11.27 7.67 0.67
CA THR A 8 -11.35 6.29 1.16
C THR A 8 -10.89 6.22 2.62
N PRO A 9 -11.39 5.26 3.43
CA PRO A 9 -10.90 5.05 4.78
C PRO A 9 -9.38 4.83 4.78
N THR A 10 -8.68 5.48 5.72
CA THR A 10 -7.26 5.18 5.94
C THR A 10 -7.12 3.76 6.49
N GLY A 11 -5.99 3.12 6.21
CA GLY A 11 -5.77 1.72 6.53
C GLY A 11 -4.32 1.44 6.94
N LEU A 12 -4.11 0.20 7.38
CA LEU A 12 -2.80 -0.28 7.80
C LEU A 12 -2.00 -0.70 6.57
N VAL A 13 -0.81 -0.12 6.39
CA VAL A 13 0.24 -0.63 5.51
C VAL A 13 1.49 -0.75 6.38
N ARG A 14 2.18 -1.89 6.24
CA ARG A 14 3.44 -2.30 6.88
C ARG A 14 4.09 -1.26 7.82
N GLY A 15 4.19 -1.57 9.12
CA GLY A 15 4.77 -0.65 10.11
C GLY A 15 3.81 0.45 10.58
N PHE A 16 2.49 0.23 10.47
CA PHE A 16 1.44 1.22 10.75
C PHE A 16 1.71 2.16 11.93
N GLY A 17 1.59 3.47 11.69
CA GLY A 17 1.87 4.53 12.67
C GLY A 17 3.35 4.88 12.81
N GLY A 18 4.24 3.93 12.50
CA GLY A 18 5.69 4.10 12.52
C GLY A 18 6.21 5.14 11.53
N PRO A 19 5.90 5.07 10.21
CA PRO A 19 6.45 5.99 9.23
C PRO A 19 6.15 7.46 9.58
N GLN A 20 4.94 7.76 10.05
CA GLN A 20 4.56 9.14 10.39
C GLN A 20 5.31 9.66 11.62
N VAL A 21 5.55 8.81 12.62
CA VAL A 21 6.26 9.18 13.85
C VAL A 21 7.75 9.29 13.61
N TYR A 22 8.35 8.27 12.98
CA TYR A 22 9.79 8.26 12.69
C TYR A 22 10.18 9.29 11.64
N TYR A 23 9.33 9.59 10.66
CA TYR A 23 9.61 10.68 9.74
C TYR A 23 9.77 12.01 10.46
N ALA A 24 8.83 12.35 11.33
CA ALA A 24 8.91 13.59 12.11
C ALA A 24 10.11 13.58 13.08
N LEU A 25 10.33 12.47 13.81
CA LEU A 25 11.39 12.36 14.80
C LEU A 25 12.79 12.43 14.16
N GLU A 26 13.05 11.63 13.13
CA GLU A 26 14.38 11.54 12.52
C GLU A 26 14.71 12.76 11.64
N ARG A 27 13.71 13.43 11.04
CA ARG A 27 13.90 14.77 10.45
C ARG A 27 14.27 15.79 11.52
N LEU A 28 13.59 15.76 12.67
CA LEU A 28 13.86 16.69 13.76
C LEU A 28 15.27 16.49 14.33
N LEU A 29 15.73 15.24 14.52
CA LEU A 29 17.10 14.98 14.96
C LEU A 29 18.12 15.51 13.95
N ASP A 30 17.92 15.31 12.65
CA ASP A 30 18.82 15.83 11.62
C ASP A 30 18.83 17.38 11.56
N ARG A 31 17.67 18.02 11.79
CA ARG A 31 17.57 19.48 11.95
C ARG A 31 18.31 19.98 13.19
N ILE A 32 18.17 19.31 14.33
CA ILE A 32 18.90 19.66 15.57
C ILE A 32 20.40 19.50 15.37
N ALA A 33 20.84 18.43 14.72
CA ALA A 33 22.24 18.20 14.39
C ALA A 33 22.81 19.34 13.54
N THR A 34 22.05 19.77 12.53
CA THR A 34 22.42 20.91 11.67
C THR A 34 22.47 22.23 12.45
N GLU A 35 21.46 22.53 13.25
CA GLU A 35 21.36 23.78 14.03
C GLU A 35 22.48 23.90 15.08
N LEU A 36 22.84 22.79 15.71
CA LEU A 36 23.85 22.74 16.77
C LEU A 36 25.27 22.47 16.27
N ASP A 37 25.46 22.27 14.95
CA ASP A 37 26.73 21.86 14.35
C ASP A 37 27.32 20.59 14.99
N ILE A 38 26.46 19.59 15.20
CA ILE A 38 26.81 18.27 15.76
C ILE A 38 26.65 17.23 14.65
N ASP A 39 27.59 16.28 14.57
CA ASP A 39 27.45 15.13 13.67
C ASP A 39 26.10 14.39 13.92
N PRO A 40 25.30 14.12 12.88
CA PRO A 40 23.96 13.55 13.04
C PRO A 40 23.97 12.14 13.65
N VAL A 41 25.07 11.40 13.53
CA VAL A 41 25.21 10.08 14.18
C VAL A 41 25.59 10.25 15.65
N ALA A 42 26.52 11.15 15.96
CA ALA A 42 26.90 11.50 17.32
C ALA A 42 25.70 11.98 18.15
N LEU A 43 24.84 12.85 17.57
CA LEU A 43 23.62 13.31 18.24
C LEU A 43 22.69 12.14 18.62
N ARG A 44 22.52 11.16 17.73
CA ARG A 44 21.71 9.97 18.01
C ARG A 44 22.30 9.14 19.14
N ARG A 45 23.62 8.90 19.13
CA ARG A 45 24.35 8.15 20.17
C ARG A 45 24.24 8.77 21.56
N LEU A 46 24.22 10.10 21.64
CA LEU A 46 23.99 10.82 22.90
C LEU A 46 22.62 10.50 23.51
N ASN A 47 21.64 10.13 22.69
CA ASN A 47 20.25 9.89 23.10
C ASN A 47 19.84 8.41 23.11
N TYR A 48 20.73 7.50 22.73
CA TYR A 48 20.45 6.06 22.78
C TYR A 48 20.29 5.55 24.21
N VAL A 49 19.34 4.63 24.37
CA VAL A 49 19.30 3.72 25.51
C VAL A 49 20.56 2.84 25.45
N LYS A 50 21.30 2.77 26.56
CA LYS A 50 22.55 2.01 26.65
C LYS A 50 22.26 0.53 26.91
N ALA A 51 23.17 -0.35 26.46
CA ALA A 51 22.98 -1.80 26.49
C ALA A 51 22.72 -2.35 27.91
N ASP A 52 23.31 -1.72 28.93
CA ASP A 52 23.13 -2.06 30.34
C ASP A 52 21.85 -1.50 30.98
N GLN A 53 21.08 -0.69 30.25
CA GLN A 53 19.82 -0.12 30.71
C GLN A 53 18.60 -0.96 30.32
N PHE A 54 18.77 -2.01 29.51
CA PHE A 54 17.67 -2.91 29.14
C PHE A 54 17.37 -3.92 30.27
N PRO A 55 16.09 -4.26 30.52
CA PRO A 55 14.90 -3.69 29.87
C PRO A 55 14.63 -2.23 30.29
N TYR A 56 14.31 -1.38 29.32
CA TYR A 56 14.17 0.06 29.53
C TYR A 56 12.70 0.51 29.48
N GLN A 57 12.23 1.15 30.55
CA GLN A 57 10.88 1.72 30.63
C GLN A 57 10.85 3.11 29.99
N ALA A 58 10.29 3.20 28.78
CA ALA A 58 10.10 4.47 28.09
C ALA A 58 8.94 5.29 28.71
N PRO A 59 8.97 6.63 28.59
CA PRO A 59 7.97 7.51 29.23
C PRO A 59 6.51 7.22 28.87
N ALA A 60 6.25 6.82 27.62
CA ALA A 60 4.90 6.52 27.12
C ALA A 60 4.36 5.14 27.55
N GLY A 61 5.17 4.34 28.27
CA GLY A 61 4.78 3.03 28.79
C GLY A 61 5.39 1.82 28.08
N ALA A 62 6.06 2.02 26.93
CA ALA A 62 6.80 0.96 26.26
C ALA A 62 7.93 0.41 27.16
N VAL A 63 8.11 -0.91 27.15
CA VAL A 63 9.21 -1.59 27.85
C VAL A 63 10.10 -2.21 26.79
N LEU A 64 11.19 -1.52 26.46
CA LEU A 64 12.15 -2.01 25.47
C LEU A 64 12.85 -3.23 26.07
N ASP A 65 12.75 -4.37 25.41
CA ASP A 65 13.06 -5.67 26.00
C ASP A 65 14.57 -5.96 26.05
N SER A 66 15.30 -5.60 24.99
CA SER A 66 16.77 -5.77 24.88
C SER A 66 17.31 -5.02 23.66
N GLY A 67 18.61 -4.68 23.65
CA GLY A 67 19.28 -4.14 22.45
C GLY A 67 20.69 -3.62 22.73
N ASP A 68 21.47 -3.44 21.66
CA ASP A 68 22.78 -2.77 21.69
C ASP A 68 22.90 -1.78 20.52
N TYR A 69 22.28 -0.60 20.67
CA TYR A 69 22.13 0.37 19.58
C TYR A 69 23.46 0.95 19.12
N GLU A 70 24.42 1.13 20.04
CA GLU A 70 25.77 1.60 19.73
C GLU A 70 26.49 0.61 18.81
N LYS A 71 26.50 -0.67 19.18
CA LYS A 71 27.16 -1.71 18.40
C LYS A 71 26.54 -1.89 17.02
N MET A 72 25.21 -1.88 16.90
CA MET A 72 24.56 -1.92 15.59
C MET A 72 24.95 -0.71 14.73
N THR A 73 24.99 0.48 15.33
CA THR A 73 25.44 1.70 14.63
C THR A 73 26.89 1.58 14.17
N ASP A 74 27.80 1.06 15.01
CA ASP A 74 29.21 0.84 14.64
C ASP A 74 29.36 -0.12 13.44
N LEU A 75 28.60 -1.21 13.44
CA LEU A 75 28.61 -2.20 12.36
C LEU A 75 28.09 -1.60 11.05
N ALA A 76 26.99 -0.83 11.09
CA ALA A 76 26.46 -0.15 9.91
C ALA A 76 27.42 0.91 9.37
N LEU A 77 28.06 1.70 10.25
CA LEU A 77 29.08 2.66 9.84
C LEU A 77 30.33 1.99 9.25
N ALA A 78 30.73 0.83 9.78
CA ALA A 78 31.83 0.05 9.20
C ALA A 78 31.50 -0.39 7.77
N ALA A 79 30.30 -0.93 7.55
CA ALA A 79 29.83 -1.28 6.21
C ALA A 79 29.77 -0.07 5.27
N ALA A 80 29.33 1.10 5.75
CA ALA A 80 29.32 2.33 4.95
C ALA A 80 30.74 2.80 4.55
N ARG A 81 31.73 2.65 5.44
CA ARG A 81 33.14 2.92 5.13
C ARG A 81 33.68 1.95 4.08
N GLU A 82 33.35 0.66 4.18
CA GLU A 82 33.74 -0.34 3.18
C GLU A 82 33.16 -0.05 1.79
N GLN A 83 31.97 0.57 1.73
CA GLN A 83 31.37 1.03 0.47
C GLN A 83 31.99 2.34 -0.08
N GLY A 84 32.90 2.97 0.66
CA GLY A 84 33.54 4.24 0.30
C GLY A 84 32.56 5.41 0.24
N LEU A 85 31.54 5.41 1.11
CA LEU A 85 30.41 6.34 1.00
C LEU A 85 30.83 7.81 1.16
N HIS A 86 31.76 8.07 2.08
CA HIS A 86 32.24 9.42 2.33
C HIS A 86 33.12 9.93 1.18
N GLU A 87 34.02 9.09 0.65
CA GLU A 87 34.85 9.42 -0.50
C GLU A 87 34.01 9.74 -1.74
N ARG A 88 32.91 8.99 -1.95
CA ARG A 88 31.94 9.24 -3.02
C ARG A 88 31.28 10.61 -2.90
N GLN A 89 30.82 10.97 -1.70
CA GLN A 89 30.22 12.29 -1.45
C GLN A 89 31.21 13.41 -1.74
N LEU A 90 32.44 13.31 -1.23
CA LEU A 90 33.49 14.31 -1.46
C LEU A 90 33.80 14.47 -2.94
N ALA A 91 33.98 13.36 -3.67
CA ALA A 91 34.26 13.39 -5.10
C ALA A 91 33.09 13.97 -5.92
N ALA A 92 31.85 13.59 -5.60
CA ALA A 92 30.66 14.10 -6.27
C ALA A 92 30.51 15.61 -6.05
N ARG A 93 30.62 16.08 -4.81
CA ARG A 93 30.54 17.51 -4.48
C ARG A 93 31.67 18.32 -5.12
N ALA A 94 32.90 17.79 -5.15
CA ALA A 94 34.02 18.43 -5.84
C ALA A 94 33.80 18.58 -7.36
N SER A 95 33.00 17.68 -7.96
CA SER A 95 32.58 17.77 -9.37
C SER A 95 31.33 18.62 -9.61
N GLY A 96 30.82 19.32 -8.59
CA GLY A 96 29.63 20.17 -8.67
C GLY A 96 28.30 19.40 -8.69
N LYS A 97 28.30 18.10 -8.36
CA LYS A 97 27.08 17.30 -8.22
C LYS A 97 26.47 17.43 -6.82
N LEU A 98 25.16 17.28 -6.74
CA LEU A 98 24.43 17.25 -5.48
C LEU A 98 24.42 15.81 -4.94
N TYR A 99 25.22 15.57 -3.90
CA TYR A 99 25.30 14.29 -3.22
C TYR A 99 25.14 14.49 -1.71
N GLY A 100 24.29 13.67 -1.09
CA GLY A 100 24.03 13.71 0.34
C GLY A 100 24.12 12.35 0.99
N ILE A 101 24.43 12.34 2.28
CA ILE A 101 24.40 11.16 3.14
C ILE A 101 23.37 11.41 4.24
N GLY A 102 22.35 10.57 4.29
CA GLY A 102 21.33 10.57 5.32
C GLY A 102 21.46 9.39 6.24
N VAL A 103 21.04 9.55 7.49
CA VAL A 103 20.94 8.46 8.47
C VAL A 103 19.58 8.46 9.14
N ALA A 104 19.12 7.29 9.58
CA ALA A 104 17.93 7.14 10.41
C ALA A 104 18.12 6.00 11.42
N ALA A 105 17.74 6.23 12.67
CA ALA A 105 17.75 5.24 13.74
C ALA A 105 16.33 5.05 14.25
N ILE A 106 15.80 3.83 14.16
CA ILE A 106 14.44 3.53 14.62
C ILE A 106 14.42 2.29 15.51
N VAL A 107 13.44 2.23 16.40
CA VAL A 107 13.09 1.03 17.15
C VAL A 107 11.94 0.33 16.43
N GLU A 108 12.09 -0.96 16.12
CA GLU A 108 11.09 -1.75 15.41
C GLU A 108 10.22 -2.53 16.41
N PRO A 109 8.97 -2.11 16.66
CA PRO A 109 8.09 -2.82 17.58
C PRO A 109 7.48 -4.07 16.94
N SER A 110 7.42 -5.18 17.67
CA SER A 110 6.75 -6.41 17.23
C SER A 110 5.98 -7.12 18.33
N VAL A 111 4.99 -7.92 17.92
CA VAL A 111 4.02 -8.61 18.81
C VAL A 111 3.17 -7.59 19.56
N SER A 112 2.25 -6.95 18.82
CA SER A 112 1.37 -5.90 19.33
C SER A 112 0.45 -6.35 20.47
N ASN A 113 0.31 -5.52 21.50
CA ASN A 113 -0.56 -5.70 22.65
C ASN A 113 -2.01 -5.29 22.36
N MET A 114 -2.98 -6.18 22.57
CA MET A 114 -4.39 -5.83 22.43
C MET A 114 -4.87 -4.70 23.37
N GLY A 115 -4.09 -4.38 24.39
CA GLY A 115 -4.37 -3.29 25.34
C GLY A 115 -4.29 -1.90 24.74
N TYR A 116 -3.40 -1.63 23.75
CA TYR A 116 -3.30 -0.27 23.19
C TYR A 116 -4.58 0.14 22.47
N ILE A 117 -5.36 -0.81 21.93
CA ILE A 117 -6.64 -0.51 21.27
C ILE A 117 -7.62 0.16 22.23
N SER A 118 -7.52 -0.13 23.53
CA SER A 118 -8.40 0.47 24.53
C SER A 118 -8.04 1.93 24.87
N THR A 119 -6.86 2.44 24.49
CA THR A 119 -6.47 3.85 24.77
C THR A 119 -7.29 4.87 23.99
N VAL A 120 -8.03 4.43 22.96
CA VAL A 120 -9.04 5.26 22.27
C VAL A 120 -10.26 5.55 23.14
N LEU A 121 -10.51 4.73 24.17
CA LEU A 121 -11.61 4.88 25.12
C LEU A 121 -11.17 5.70 26.32
N THR A 122 -12.11 6.42 26.95
CA THR A 122 -11.83 7.11 28.22
C THR A 122 -11.56 6.11 29.35
N ALA A 123 -10.89 6.56 30.43
CA ALA A 123 -10.62 5.72 31.60
C ALA A 123 -11.92 5.10 32.18
N GLU A 124 -13.00 5.86 32.25
CA GLU A 124 -14.31 5.39 32.71
C GLU A 124 -14.88 4.29 31.78
N GLN A 125 -14.80 4.50 30.46
CA GLN A 125 -15.25 3.52 29.47
C GLN A 125 -14.44 2.22 29.55
N ARG A 126 -13.12 2.31 29.76
CA ARG A 126 -12.26 1.13 29.96
C ARG A 126 -12.60 0.40 31.26
N ALA A 127 -12.82 1.12 32.36
CA ALA A 127 -13.23 0.52 33.62
C ALA A 127 -14.54 -0.27 33.49
N LYS A 128 -15.50 0.25 32.70
CA LYS A 128 -16.76 -0.43 32.41
C LYS A 128 -16.61 -1.65 31.49
N ALA A 129 -15.75 -1.57 30.48
CA ALA A 129 -15.55 -2.65 29.49
C ALA A 129 -14.66 -3.79 29.99
N GLY A 130 -13.90 -3.56 31.06
CA GLY A 130 -12.90 -4.49 31.57
C GLY A 130 -11.53 -4.34 30.85
N PRO A 131 -10.45 -4.83 31.49
CA PRO A 131 -9.10 -4.69 30.94
C PRO A 131 -8.94 -5.52 29.65
N LYS A 132 -8.26 -4.93 28.66
CA LYS A 132 -7.81 -5.61 27.44
C LYS A 132 -6.28 -5.64 27.43
N ASN A 133 -5.69 -6.78 27.09
CA ASN A 133 -4.24 -6.95 27.00
C ASN A 133 -3.86 -8.23 26.26
N GLY A 134 -2.55 -8.48 26.15
CA GLY A 134 -1.99 -9.71 25.63
C GLY A 134 -1.90 -9.75 24.10
N ALA A 135 -1.27 -10.81 23.60
CA ALA A 135 -1.04 -11.05 22.17
C ALA A 135 -1.01 -12.55 21.86
N ILE A 136 -2.02 -13.29 22.37
CA ILE A 136 -2.02 -14.75 22.38
C ILE A 136 -1.75 -15.33 20.97
N ALA A 137 -0.70 -16.15 20.87
CA ALA A 137 -0.44 -17.01 19.73
C ALA A 137 -0.72 -18.46 20.11
N SER A 138 -1.08 -19.27 19.11
CA SER A 138 -1.30 -20.69 19.29
C SER A 138 -0.78 -21.51 18.11
N ALA A 139 -0.37 -22.74 18.42
CA ALA A 139 0.03 -23.73 17.45
C ALA A 139 -0.32 -25.13 17.97
N THR A 140 -0.56 -26.06 17.05
CA THR A 140 -0.75 -27.47 17.33
C THR A 140 0.30 -28.27 16.58
N VAL A 141 0.97 -29.18 17.26
CA VAL A 141 1.87 -30.18 16.65
C VAL A 141 1.28 -31.56 16.92
N ALA A 142 1.12 -32.35 15.87
CA ALA A 142 0.57 -33.68 15.94
C ALA A 142 1.46 -34.69 15.22
N VAL A 143 1.50 -35.91 15.71
CA VAL A 143 2.13 -37.05 15.05
C VAL A 143 1.05 -38.04 14.65
N ASP A 144 1.11 -38.53 13.41
CA ASP A 144 0.17 -39.52 12.90
C ASP A 144 0.61 -40.97 13.18
N LEU A 145 -0.23 -41.93 12.81
CA LEU A 145 -0.02 -43.36 13.02
C LEU A 145 1.20 -43.94 12.28
N MET A 146 1.76 -43.22 11.30
CA MET A 146 2.99 -43.56 10.57
C MET A 146 4.21 -42.79 11.11
N GLY A 147 4.03 -41.95 12.13
CA GLY A 147 5.08 -41.11 12.68
C GLY A 147 5.31 -39.80 11.91
N GLY A 148 4.42 -39.44 10.99
CA GLY A 148 4.46 -38.18 10.25
C GLY A 148 4.09 -36.99 11.13
N VAL A 149 4.85 -35.89 11.06
CA VAL A 149 4.65 -34.71 11.91
C VAL A 149 3.87 -33.64 11.15
N ASN A 150 2.76 -33.21 11.73
CA ASN A 150 1.86 -32.19 11.19
C ASN A 150 1.78 -30.99 12.14
N VAL A 151 1.84 -29.79 11.59
CA VAL A 151 1.81 -28.52 12.35
C VAL A 151 0.66 -27.66 11.84
N THR A 152 -0.13 -27.10 12.74
CA THR A 152 -1.16 -26.09 12.43
C THR A 152 -0.89 -24.85 13.26
N ILE A 153 -0.91 -23.67 12.63
CA ILE A 153 -0.58 -22.40 13.30
C ILE A 153 -1.75 -21.40 13.22
N ALA A 154 -1.89 -20.55 14.23
CA ALA A 154 -2.88 -19.47 14.25
C ALA A 154 -2.39 -18.21 13.50
N SER A 155 -1.96 -18.40 12.26
CA SER A 155 -1.43 -17.34 11.39
C SER A 155 -1.85 -17.59 9.94
N ALA A 156 -2.08 -16.49 9.19
CA ALA A 156 -2.38 -16.51 7.76
C ALA A 156 -1.25 -15.81 6.98
N PRO A 157 -0.20 -16.54 6.56
CA PRO A 157 0.91 -15.95 5.82
C PRO A 157 0.49 -15.47 4.42
N ALA A 158 1.18 -14.43 3.94
CA ALA A 158 1.05 -13.86 2.61
C ALA A 158 2.44 -13.69 1.95
N GLY A 159 3.30 -14.70 2.08
CA GLY A 159 4.64 -14.73 1.45
C GLY A 159 5.85 -14.66 2.39
N GLN A 160 5.64 -14.61 3.72
CA GLN A 160 6.73 -14.41 4.69
C GLN A 160 7.52 -15.69 5.02
N GLY A 161 7.19 -16.84 4.41
CA GLY A 161 7.91 -18.10 4.63
C GLY A 161 7.59 -18.84 5.95
N HIS A 162 6.40 -18.63 6.54
CA HIS A 162 6.03 -19.25 7.82
C HIS A 162 6.12 -20.78 7.80
N MET A 163 5.72 -21.43 6.69
CA MET A 163 5.79 -22.90 6.56
C MET A 163 7.22 -23.41 6.74
N THR A 164 8.18 -22.76 6.08
CA THR A 164 9.60 -23.11 6.17
C THR A 164 10.14 -22.96 7.59
N VAL A 165 9.89 -21.81 8.22
CA VAL A 165 10.40 -21.53 9.57
C VAL A 165 9.76 -22.47 10.60
N CYS A 166 8.44 -22.69 10.54
CA CYS A 166 7.77 -23.63 11.44
C CYS A 166 8.31 -25.05 11.28
N ALA A 167 8.58 -25.50 10.06
CA ALA A 167 9.17 -26.81 9.80
C ALA A 167 10.58 -26.91 10.41
N GLN A 168 11.41 -25.86 10.27
CA GLN A 168 12.74 -25.79 10.89
C GLN A 168 12.66 -25.86 12.42
N VAL A 169 11.78 -25.06 13.04
CA VAL A 169 11.60 -25.03 14.50
C VAL A 169 11.17 -26.40 15.06
N VAL A 170 10.23 -27.08 14.40
CA VAL A 170 9.78 -28.40 14.83
C VAL A 170 10.83 -29.47 14.56
N ALA A 171 11.53 -29.38 13.42
CA ALA A 171 12.61 -30.30 13.09
C ALA A 171 13.74 -30.25 14.13
N ASP A 172 14.17 -29.04 14.52
CA ASP A 172 15.17 -28.85 15.58
C ASP A 172 14.68 -29.43 16.92
N ALA A 173 13.41 -29.20 17.27
CA ALA A 173 12.83 -29.69 18.51
C ALA A 173 12.70 -31.22 18.57
N LEU A 174 12.44 -31.89 17.43
CA LEU A 174 12.19 -33.33 17.36
C LEU A 174 13.37 -34.13 16.77
N GLY A 175 14.49 -33.48 16.47
CA GLY A 175 15.67 -34.11 15.88
C GLY A 175 15.45 -34.63 14.45
N LEU A 176 14.59 -33.98 13.68
CA LEU A 176 14.21 -34.34 12.31
C LEU A 176 14.88 -33.43 11.28
N GLN A 177 14.66 -33.72 9.99
CA GLN A 177 14.89 -32.79 8.90
C GLN A 177 13.61 -31.99 8.59
N PRO A 178 13.69 -30.71 8.18
CA PRO A 178 12.50 -29.89 7.90
C PRO A 178 11.53 -30.51 6.88
N VAL A 179 12.05 -31.25 5.88
CA VAL A 179 11.24 -31.95 4.87
C VAL A 179 10.33 -33.03 5.46
N GLN A 180 10.60 -33.48 6.69
CA GLN A 180 9.79 -34.49 7.40
C GLN A 180 8.64 -33.87 8.20
N VAL A 181 8.49 -32.53 8.17
CA VAL A 181 7.46 -31.80 8.90
C VAL A 181 6.52 -31.12 7.91
N MET A 182 5.24 -31.48 7.97
CA MET A 182 4.19 -30.86 7.18
C MET A 182 3.57 -29.70 7.97
N VAL A 183 3.62 -28.49 7.42
CA VAL A 183 3.03 -27.30 8.05
C VAL A 183 1.80 -26.86 7.27
N ASN A 184 0.64 -26.92 7.91
CA ASN A 184 -0.62 -26.43 7.38
C ASN A 184 -0.90 -25.00 7.86
N VAL A 185 -1.05 -24.10 6.91
CA VAL A 185 -1.40 -22.68 7.12
C VAL A 185 -2.81 -22.34 6.66
N GLU A 186 -3.58 -23.32 6.18
CA GLU A 186 -5.02 -23.24 5.95
C GLU A 186 -5.74 -23.26 7.29
N PHE A 187 -5.79 -22.07 7.89
CA PHE A 187 -6.32 -21.83 9.22
C PHE A 187 -7.86 -21.71 9.20
N ASP A 188 -8.54 -22.54 9.98
CA ASP A 188 -9.99 -22.58 10.12
C ASP A 188 -10.40 -22.41 11.60
N THR A 189 -11.02 -21.29 11.92
CA THR A 189 -11.43 -20.93 13.29
C THR A 189 -12.52 -21.84 13.88
N ALA A 190 -13.20 -22.65 13.06
CA ALA A 190 -14.20 -23.61 13.54
C ALA A 190 -13.56 -24.85 14.19
N LYS A 191 -12.31 -25.18 13.83
CA LYS A 191 -11.63 -26.41 14.29
C LYS A 191 -10.24 -26.18 14.88
N ASP A 192 -9.56 -25.10 14.51
CA ASP A 192 -8.18 -24.85 14.89
C ASP A 192 -8.11 -23.94 16.11
N ALA A 193 -7.06 -24.10 16.91
CA ALA A 193 -6.82 -23.28 18.09
C ALA A 193 -6.54 -21.83 17.69
N TRP A 194 -7.30 -20.87 18.23
CA TRP A 194 -7.12 -19.45 17.92
C TRP A 194 -7.44 -18.53 19.10
N SER A 195 -7.07 -17.25 18.94
CA SER A 195 -7.38 -16.17 19.88
C SER A 195 -7.69 -14.89 19.11
N VAL A 196 -8.19 -13.85 19.79
CA VAL A 196 -8.44 -12.52 19.19
C VAL A 196 -7.21 -11.93 18.48
N ALA A 197 -6.00 -12.35 18.88
CA ALA A 197 -4.76 -11.87 18.28
C ALA A 197 -4.28 -12.74 17.09
N ALA A 198 -4.98 -13.81 16.71
CA ALA A 198 -4.61 -14.68 15.59
C ALA A 198 -4.49 -13.94 14.25
N GLY A 199 -3.70 -14.49 13.32
CA GLY A 199 -3.38 -13.87 12.04
C GLY A 199 -1.95 -13.32 11.98
N ASN A 200 -1.63 -12.67 10.85
CA ASN A 200 -0.28 -12.17 10.56
C ASN A 200 -0.27 -10.64 10.39
N TYR A 201 0.30 -9.94 11.36
CA TYR A 201 0.44 -8.48 11.42
C TYR A 201 1.44 -8.11 12.53
N SER A 202 1.92 -6.86 12.57
CA SER A 202 2.82 -6.33 13.60
C SER A 202 4.05 -7.23 13.86
N SER A 203 4.62 -7.76 12.77
CA SER A 203 5.79 -8.63 12.76
C SER A 203 5.76 -9.74 13.84
N ARG A 204 4.58 -10.25 14.18
CA ARG A 204 4.39 -11.09 15.37
C ARG A 204 4.81 -12.56 15.18
N PHE A 205 5.03 -12.99 13.94
CA PHE A 205 5.25 -14.41 13.63
C PHE A 205 6.45 -15.00 14.38
N ALA A 206 7.64 -14.42 14.24
CA ALA A 206 8.87 -14.99 14.79
C ALA A 206 8.86 -15.01 16.34
N GLY A 207 8.46 -13.90 16.97
CA GLY A 207 8.42 -13.79 18.43
C GLY A 207 7.27 -14.55 19.10
N ALA A 208 6.11 -14.69 18.43
CA ALA A 208 4.92 -15.27 19.04
C ALA A 208 4.49 -16.62 18.45
N VAL A 209 4.24 -16.67 17.14
CA VAL A 209 3.69 -17.87 16.50
C VAL A 209 4.73 -18.99 16.44
N ALA A 210 5.95 -18.70 15.99
CA ALA A 210 7.05 -19.68 15.99
C ALA A 210 7.41 -20.11 17.43
N GLY A 211 7.30 -19.19 18.41
CA GLY A 211 7.40 -19.52 19.83
C GLY A 211 6.33 -20.52 20.29
N ALA A 212 5.06 -20.31 19.92
CA ALA A 212 3.99 -21.27 20.23
C ALA A 212 4.21 -22.63 19.54
N VAL A 213 4.73 -22.65 18.31
CA VAL A 213 5.13 -23.88 17.60
C VAL A 213 6.22 -24.63 18.39
N HIS A 214 7.26 -23.92 18.83
CA HIS A 214 8.32 -24.49 19.65
C HIS A 214 7.75 -25.11 20.94
N LEU A 215 6.90 -24.38 21.67
CA LEU A 215 6.27 -24.87 22.90
C LEU A 215 5.39 -26.11 22.66
N ALA A 216 4.62 -26.16 21.57
CA ALA A 216 3.83 -27.33 21.20
C ALA A 216 4.72 -28.53 20.82
N ALA A 217 5.81 -28.30 20.07
CA ALA A 217 6.78 -29.33 19.71
C ALA A 217 7.50 -29.89 20.94
N MET A 218 7.85 -29.04 21.91
CA MET A 218 8.45 -29.48 23.17
C MET A 218 7.50 -30.36 23.98
N LYS A 219 6.20 -30.06 24.04
CA LYS A 219 5.22 -30.96 24.68
C LYS A 219 5.17 -32.35 24.02
N VAL A 220 5.23 -32.40 22.68
CA VAL A 220 5.32 -33.68 21.94
C VAL A 220 6.64 -34.40 22.28
N ARG A 221 7.76 -33.67 22.29
CA ARG A 221 9.09 -34.18 22.64
C ARG A 221 9.09 -34.78 24.05
N ASP A 222 8.57 -34.06 25.04
CA ASP A 222 8.53 -34.47 26.44
C ASP A 222 7.71 -35.77 26.59
N LYS A 223 6.56 -35.84 25.92
CA LYS A 223 5.73 -37.05 25.91
C LYS A 223 6.45 -38.24 25.29
N LEU A 224 7.10 -38.05 24.14
CA LEU A 224 7.92 -39.08 23.50
C LEU A 224 9.13 -39.48 24.34
N THR A 225 9.71 -38.54 25.09
CA THR A 225 10.82 -38.78 26.01
C THR A 225 10.40 -39.76 27.11
N LEU A 226 9.23 -39.55 27.72
CA LEU A 226 8.69 -40.47 28.73
C LEU A 226 8.43 -41.87 28.17
N ILE A 227 7.89 -41.96 26.95
CA ILE A 227 7.62 -43.23 26.28
C ILE A 227 8.94 -43.96 25.94
N ALA A 228 9.91 -43.25 25.39
CA ALA A 228 11.21 -43.80 25.04
C ALA A 228 12.01 -44.23 26.27
N ALA A 229 11.97 -43.47 27.36
CA ALA A 229 12.66 -43.78 28.60
C ALA A 229 12.15 -45.11 29.21
N ASP A 230 10.83 -45.30 29.26
CA ASP A 230 10.23 -46.55 29.72
C ASP A 230 10.61 -47.73 28.79
N GLN A 231 10.55 -47.52 27.47
CA GLN A 231 10.90 -48.55 26.50
C GLN A 231 12.39 -48.95 26.53
N PHE A 232 13.29 -47.99 26.78
CA PHE A 232 14.73 -48.24 26.88
C PHE A 232 15.17 -48.63 28.29
N GLY A 233 14.30 -48.50 29.30
CA GLY A 233 14.65 -48.73 30.70
C GLY A 233 15.67 -47.73 31.24
N CYS A 234 15.63 -46.48 30.77
CA CYS A 234 16.53 -45.39 31.20
C CYS A 234 15.75 -44.22 31.82
N THR A 235 16.46 -43.18 32.26
CA THR A 235 15.79 -41.97 32.75
C THR A 235 15.40 -41.05 31.58
N PRO A 236 14.36 -40.23 31.70
CA PRO A 236 14.00 -39.24 30.66
C PRO A 236 15.16 -38.31 30.30
N ALA A 237 16.05 -38.00 31.25
CA ALA A 237 17.22 -37.16 31.02
C ALA A 237 18.26 -37.81 30.08
N ASP A 238 18.23 -39.14 29.95
CA ASP A 238 19.14 -39.89 29.07
C ASP A 238 18.62 -40.00 27.63
N VAL A 239 17.39 -39.55 27.34
CA VAL A 239 16.79 -39.65 26.00
C VAL A 239 17.14 -38.43 25.16
N ALA A 240 17.65 -38.67 23.94
CA ALA A 240 17.97 -37.65 22.97
C ALA A 240 17.31 -37.90 21.62
N PHE A 241 17.17 -36.82 20.85
CA PHE A 241 16.55 -36.78 19.52
C PHE A 241 17.56 -36.18 18.55
N ALA A 242 17.98 -36.94 17.53
CA ALA A 242 18.86 -36.45 16.47
C ALA A 242 18.82 -37.37 15.25
N GLY A 243 19.06 -36.81 14.07
CA GLY A 243 19.23 -37.61 12.84
C GLY A 243 18.02 -38.42 12.43
N GLY A 244 16.81 -38.02 12.84
CA GLY A 244 15.58 -38.80 12.61
C GLY A 244 15.38 -39.95 13.59
N GLU A 245 16.14 -39.99 14.69
CA GLU A 245 16.12 -41.07 15.67
C GLU A 245 15.92 -40.56 17.10
N ILE A 246 15.37 -41.44 17.94
CA ILE A 246 15.28 -41.27 19.40
C ILE A 246 16.16 -42.35 20.02
N PHE A 247 17.05 -41.96 20.94
CA PHE A 247 18.06 -42.86 21.49
C PHE A 247 18.43 -42.54 22.93
N ASN A 248 18.96 -43.54 23.63
CA ASN A 248 19.55 -43.39 24.94
C ASN A 248 21.02 -42.93 24.80
N MET A 249 21.37 -41.79 25.41
CA MET A 249 22.72 -41.25 25.41
C MET A 249 23.73 -42.12 26.18
N ALA A 250 23.28 -42.82 27.22
CA ALA A 250 24.12 -43.70 28.02
C ALA A 250 24.37 -45.06 27.34
N ASN A 251 23.54 -45.45 26.38
CA ASN A 251 23.69 -46.68 25.63
C ASN A 251 23.27 -46.51 24.16
N SER A 252 24.25 -46.25 23.30
CA SER A 252 24.03 -45.96 21.87
C SER A 252 23.37 -47.10 21.08
N ALA A 253 23.40 -48.34 21.61
CA ALA A 253 22.68 -49.48 21.00
C ALA A 253 21.16 -49.38 21.16
N GLN A 254 20.68 -48.62 22.15
CA GLN A 254 19.25 -48.35 22.36
C GLN A 254 18.84 -47.11 21.56
N ARG A 255 18.36 -47.35 20.34
CA ARG A 255 17.93 -46.32 19.40
C ARG A 255 16.82 -46.84 18.50
N GLN A 256 15.91 -45.96 18.09
CA GLN A 256 14.86 -46.26 17.14
C GLN A 256 14.60 -45.08 16.21
N PRO A 257 14.19 -45.32 14.96
CA PRO A 257 13.67 -44.27 14.10
C PRO A 257 12.53 -43.53 14.79
N PHE A 258 12.53 -42.20 14.72
CA PHE A 258 11.49 -41.34 15.30
C PHE A 258 10.10 -41.82 14.87
N THR A 259 9.92 -42.12 13.58
CA THR A 259 8.65 -42.54 13.02
C THR A 259 8.11 -43.81 13.67
N ARG A 260 9.00 -44.76 14.00
CA ARG A 260 8.62 -46.03 14.63
C ARG A 260 8.20 -45.84 16.08
N LEU A 261 8.98 -45.09 16.85
CA LEU A 261 8.69 -44.87 18.27
C LEU A 261 7.44 -44.00 18.42
N ALA A 262 7.32 -42.94 17.62
CA ALA A 262 6.18 -42.03 17.67
C ALA A 262 4.89 -42.65 17.11
N ALA A 263 4.96 -43.64 16.22
CA ALA A 263 3.77 -44.39 15.81
C ALA A 263 3.23 -45.30 16.93
N ASN A 264 4.10 -45.84 17.80
CA ASN A 264 3.74 -46.89 18.76
C ASN A 264 2.56 -46.53 19.70
N PRO A 265 2.46 -45.30 20.26
CA PRO A 265 1.30 -44.86 21.04
C PRO A 265 -0.06 -44.98 20.34
N HIS A 266 -0.11 -44.96 19.01
CA HIS A 266 -1.34 -45.12 18.24
C HIS A 266 -1.77 -46.59 18.12
N TRP A 267 -0.80 -47.51 18.07
CA TRP A 267 -1.04 -48.93 17.83
C TRP A 267 -1.14 -49.74 19.12
N ALA A 268 -0.38 -49.36 20.15
CA ALA A 268 -0.29 -50.09 21.41
C ALA A 268 -0.48 -49.15 22.62
N PRO A 269 -1.65 -48.49 22.77
CA PRO A 269 -1.89 -47.53 23.85
C PRO A 269 -1.80 -48.17 25.25
N ALA A 270 -1.97 -49.49 25.37
CA ALA A 270 -1.81 -50.22 26.62
C ALA A 270 -0.34 -50.30 27.11
N LEU A 271 0.63 -50.01 26.24
CA LEU A 271 2.06 -49.98 26.56
C LEU A 271 2.55 -48.58 26.97
N LEU A 272 1.65 -47.61 27.08
CA LEU A 272 2.03 -46.27 27.54
C LEU A 272 2.44 -46.29 29.01
N PRO A 273 3.48 -45.53 29.39
CA PRO A 273 3.87 -45.40 30.79
C PRO A 273 2.74 -44.84 31.64
N LYS A 274 2.72 -45.20 32.92
CA LYS A 274 1.69 -44.72 33.86
C LYS A 274 1.70 -43.19 33.91
N GLY A 275 0.53 -42.58 33.72
CA GLY A 275 0.35 -41.12 33.73
C GLY A 275 0.53 -40.44 32.37
N VAL A 276 0.96 -41.17 31.33
CA VAL A 276 0.99 -40.68 29.95
C VAL A 276 -0.36 -40.92 29.29
N SER A 277 -1.01 -39.86 28.84
CA SER A 277 -2.30 -39.96 28.13
C SER A 277 -2.12 -40.50 26.70
N PRO A 278 -3.12 -41.20 26.11
CA PRO A 278 -3.08 -41.58 24.70
C PRO A 278 -3.03 -40.40 23.72
N GLY A 279 -2.58 -40.67 22.49
CA GLY A 279 -2.51 -39.70 21.38
C GLY A 279 -1.26 -38.80 21.40
N LEU A 280 -0.78 -38.40 20.23
CA LEU A 280 0.34 -37.46 20.07
C LEU A 280 -0.13 -36.21 19.35
N ARG A 281 -0.87 -35.36 20.06
CA ARG A 281 -1.36 -34.08 19.55
C ARG A 281 -1.34 -33.07 20.68
N GLU A 282 -0.49 -32.07 20.56
CA GLU A 282 -0.29 -31.06 21.59
C GLU A 282 -0.55 -29.67 21.03
N THR A 283 -1.35 -28.90 21.76
CA THR A 283 -1.61 -27.49 21.46
C THR A 283 -0.96 -26.62 22.53
N ALA A 284 -0.29 -25.55 22.10
CA ALA A 284 0.23 -24.52 22.98
C ALA A 284 -0.48 -23.19 22.69
N PHE A 285 -0.80 -22.47 23.76
CA PHE A 285 -1.20 -21.07 23.74
C PHE A 285 -0.14 -20.30 24.51
N TRP A 286 0.30 -19.17 23.96
CA TRP A 286 1.35 -18.37 24.56
C TRP A 286 1.04 -16.88 24.40
N THR A 287 1.26 -16.11 25.46
CA THR A 287 1.27 -14.64 25.43
C THR A 287 2.38 -14.14 26.34
N PRO A 288 3.09 -13.06 25.98
CA PRO A 288 4.11 -12.49 26.84
C PRO A 288 3.47 -11.77 28.04
N GLU A 289 4.01 -11.98 29.23
CA GLU A 289 3.50 -11.41 30.49
C GLU A 289 3.65 -9.88 30.59
N VAL A 290 4.59 -9.33 29.83
CA VAL A 290 4.86 -7.88 29.76
C VAL A 290 3.75 -7.09 29.05
N LEU A 291 2.82 -7.77 28.38
CA LEU A 291 1.70 -7.14 27.69
C LEU A 291 0.50 -7.00 28.62
N ARG A 292 0.45 -5.87 29.34
CA ARG A 292 -0.61 -5.55 30.30
C ARG A 292 -1.60 -4.53 29.74
N ALA A 293 -2.73 -4.35 30.42
CA ALA A 293 -3.70 -3.32 30.07
C ALA A 293 -3.11 -1.93 30.34
N PRO A 294 -3.63 -0.86 29.70
CA PRO A 294 -3.23 0.49 30.04
C PRO A 294 -3.41 0.77 31.54
N ASP A 295 -2.45 1.47 32.13
CA ASP A 295 -2.50 1.85 33.53
C ASP A 295 -3.40 3.07 33.77
N ALA A 296 -3.51 3.49 35.04
CA ALA A 296 -4.33 4.64 35.42
C ALA A 296 -3.83 5.98 34.85
N ALA A 297 -2.59 6.04 34.35
CA ALA A 297 -1.99 7.20 33.72
C ALA A 297 -2.00 7.11 32.18
N ASP A 298 -2.84 6.24 31.60
CA ASP A 298 -2.95 6.00 30.16
C ASP A 298 -1.66 5.43 29.50
N ARG A 299 -0.73 4.90 30.30
CA ARG A 299 0.50 4.28 29.79
C ARG A 299 0.25 2.81 29.48
N VAL A 300 0.81 2.34 28.37
CA VAL A 300 0.69 0.95 27.94
C VAL A 300 2.00 0.51 27.29
N ASN A 301 2.39 -0.75 27.48
CA ASN A 301 3.44 -1.36 26.69
C ASN A 301 2.82 -1.85 25.36
N PRO A 302 2.99 -1.14 24.22
CA PRO A 302 2.23 -1.42 23.02
C PRO A 302 2.69 -2.70 22.29
N SER A 303 3.90 -3.19 22.57
CA SER A 303 4.50 -4.34 21.90
C SER A 303 5.35 -5.15 22.87
N ALA A 304 5.53 -6.45 22.60
CA ALA A 304 6.33 -7.30 23.49
C ALA A 304 7.83 -7.15 23.26
N THR A 305 8.21 -6.83 22.03
CA THR A 305 9.60 -6.85 21.57
C THR A 305 9.90 -5.63 20.73
N TYR A 306 11.16 -5.21 20.79
CA TYR A 306 11.66 -3.99 20.17
C TYR A 306 13.01 -4.30 19.52
N GLY A 307 13.00 -4.47 18.20
CA GLY A 307 14.20 -4.52 17.37
C GLY A 307 14.79 -3.13 17.16
N PHE A 308 15.96 -3.05 16.53
CA PHE A 308 16.59 -1.78 16.19
C PHE A 308 17.04 -1.78 14.73
N VAL A 309 16.80 -0.66 14.04
CA VAL A 309 17.23 -0.45 12.66
C VAL A 309 18.04 0.82 12.57
N PHE A 310 19.21 0.74 11.92
CA PHE A 310 20.05 1.89 11.61
C PHE A 310 20.38 1.93 10.12
N ASP A 311 19.83 2.93 9.44
CA ASP A 311 19.94 3.09 8.00
C ASP A 311 20.90 4.21 7.64
N ILE A 312 21.63 4.03 6.55
CA ILE A 312 22.52 5.01 5.93
C ILE A 312 22.24 5.04 4.43
N CYS A 313 21.92 6.21 3.89
CA CYS A 313 21.56 6.42 2.48
C CYS A 313 22.52 7.41 1.84
N GLY A 314 23.24 6.97 0.80
CA GLY A 314 23.91 7.86 -0.15
C GLY A 314 22.98 8.19 -1.31
N LEU A 315 22.75 9.48 -1.55
CA LEU A 315 21.74 9.97 -2.49
C LEU A 315 22.34 10.98 -3.46
N GLU A 316 22.02 10.81 -4.75
CA GLU A 316 22.31 11.78 -5.80
C GLU A 316 21.04 12.53 -6.21
N VAL A 317 21.19 13.84 -6.48
CA VAL A 317 20.13 14.68 -7.05
C VAL A 317 20.63 15.32 -8.34
N ASP A 318 19.91 15.14 -9.44
CA ASP A 318 20.17 15.87 -10.69
C ASP A 318 19.42 17.20 -10.67
N PRO A 319 20.13 18.35 -10.61
CA PRO A 319 19.47 19.65 -10.54
C PRO A 319 18.71 20.02 -11.82
N ASN A 320 19.04 19.42 -12.97
CA ASN A 320 18.40 19.78 -14.25
C ASN A 320 17.08 19.03 -14.47
N THR A 321 16.96 17.82 -13.93
CA THR A 321 15.79 16.96 -14.13
C THR A 321 14.95 16.78 -12.88
N GLY A 322 15.50 17.09 -11.71
CA GLY A 322 14.92 16.77 -10.41
C GLY A 322 14.96 15.28 -10.07
N ALA A 323 15.65 14.46 -10.87
CA ALA A 323 15.77 13.03 -10.61
C ALA A 323 16.56 12.80 -9.31
N VAL A 324 16.02 11.94 -8.45
CA VAL A 324 16.63 11.52 -7.19
C VAL A 324 16.96 10.04 -7.30
N ARG A 325 18.22 9.68 -7.05
CA ARG A 325 18.70 8.30 -7.13
C ARG A 325 19.43 7.91 -5.85
N VAL A 326 19.03 6.77 -5.27
CA VAL A 326 19.80 6.13 -4.19
C VAL A 326 21.04 5.48 -4.82
N ASP A 327 22.23 5.98 -4.51
CA ASP A 327 23.51 5.38 -4.96
C ASP A 327 23.86 4.15 -4.11
N ARG A 328 23.75 4.28 -2.78
CA ARG A 328 24.05 3.20 -1.84
C ARG A 328 23.10 3.25 -0.67
N TYR A 329 22.70 2.07 -0.21
CA TYR A 329 21.87 1.94 0.98
C TYR A 329 22.43 0.83 1.88
N ILE A 330 22.77 1.21 3.11
CA ILE A 330 23.23 0.31 4.16
C ILE A 330 22.12 0.25 5.20
N THR A 331 21.72 -0.96 5.59
CA THR A 331 20.64 -1.19 6.55
C THR A 331 21.09 -2.17 7.62
N GLY A 332 21.19 -1.69 8.85
CA GLY A 332 21.54 -2.48 10.02
C GLY A 332 20.30 -2.95 10.76
N HIS A 333 20.19 -4.24 11.09
CA HIS A 333 19.05 -4.81 11.81
C HIS A 333 19.50 -5.63 13.03
N ASP A 334 18.91 -5.32 14.19
CA ASP A 334 18.89 -6.19 15.36
C ASP A 334 17.47 -6.71 15.61
N ALA A 335 17.22 -7.95 15.19
CA ALA A 335 15.93 -8.62 15.30
C ALA A 335 15.94 -9.75 16.34
N GLY A 336 16.88 -9.72 17.29
CA GLY A 336 17.14 -10.87 18.17
C GLY A 336 17.56 -12.09 17.36
N ARG A 337 17.18 -13.29 17.82
CA ARG A 337 17.56 -14.53 17.13
C ARG A 337 16.93 -14.62 15.73
N LEU A 338 17.74 -14.74 14.67
CA LEU A 338 17.22 -14.96 13.33
C LEU A 338 16.84 -16.43 13.13
N LEU A 339 15.57 -16.68 12.83
CA LEU A 339 15.07 -18.03 12.59
C LEU A 339 15.46 -18.56 11.20
N ASN A 340 15.56 -17.67 10.22
CA ASN A 340 16.01 -17.99 8.87
C ASN A 340 16.61 -16.73 8.20
N PRO A 341 17.95 -16.65 8.07
CA PRO A 341 18.61 -15.45 7.54
C PRO A 341 18.19 -15.06 6.12
N ALA A 342 18.01 -16.04 5.22
CA ALA A 342 17.63 -15.75 3.83
C ALA A 342 16.21 -15.17 3.73
N LEU A 343 15.27 -15.66 4.54
CA LEU A 343 13.94 -15.06 4.63
C LEU A 343 13.97 -13.69 5.30
N ALA A 344 14.87 -13.47 6.26
CA ALA A 344 15.06 -12.16 6.88
C ALA A 344 15.52 -11.13 5.84
N ASP A 345 16.53 -11.45 5.03
CA ASP A 345 17.01 -10.60 3.94
C ASP A 345 15.89 -10.27 2.94
N GLY A 346 15.10 -11.27 2.54
CA GLY A 346 13.97 -11.06 1.64
C GLY A 346 12.88 -10.13 2.21
N GLN A 347 12.62 -10.20 3.52
CA GLN A 347 11.68 -9.28 4.17
C GLN A 347 12.21 -7.85 4.21
N ILE A 348 13.51 -7.66 4.52
CA ILE A 348 14.18 -6.35 4.53
C ILE A 348 14.14 -5.73 3.13
N GLN A 349 14.53 -6.47 2.10
CA GLN A 349 14.48 -5.98 0.72
C GLN A 349 13.07 -5.55 0.30
N GLY A 350 12.05 -6.36 0.64
CA GLY A 350 10.66 -6.01 0.35
C GLY A 350 10.16 -4.79 1.15
N ALA A 351 10.61 -4.62 2.40
CA ALA A 351 10.26 -3.45 3.22
C ALA A 351 10.92 -2.18 2.69
N PHE A 352 12.20 -2.28 2.31
CA PHE A 352 12.95 -1.20 1.69
C PHE A 352 12.30 -0.76 0.38
N ALA A 353 11.93 -1.70 -0.51
CA ALA A 353 11.30 -1.35 -1.78
C ALA A 353 9.99 -0.56 -1.57
N GLN A 354 9.17 -0.94 -0.59
CA GLN A 354 7.96 -0.17 -0.24
C GLN A 354 8.29 1.21 0.35
N GLY A 355 9.29 1.28 1.23
CA GLY A 355 9.77 2.55 1.78
C GLY A 355 10.34 3.49 0.70
N LEU A 356 11.04 2.95 -0.28
CA LEU A 356 11.56 3.66 -1.47
C LEU A 356 10.41 4.20 -2.32
N GLY A 357 9.39 3.37 -2.56
CA GLY A 357 8.16 3.77 -3.25
C GLY A 357 7.50 4.96 -2.56
N ALA A 358 7.26 4.87 -1.25
CA ALA A 358 6.72 5.97 -0.45
C ALA A 358 7.60 7.24 -0.47
N ALA A 359 8.92 7.08 -0.57
CA ALA A 359 9.86 8.19 -0.57
C ALA A 359 9.94 8.92 -1.92
N LEU A 360 9.85 8.21 -3.05
CA LEU A 360 10.20 8.76 -4.36
C LEU A 360 9.05 8.76 -5.37
N LEU A 361 8.04 7.90 -5.21
CA LEU A 361 7.11 7.54 -6.30
C LEU A 361 5.62 7.59 -5.91
N GLU A 362 5.25 6.92 -4.83
CA GLU A 362 3.87 6.56 -4.52
C GLU A 362 3.08 7.72 -3.89
N GLU A 363 1.93 8.07 -4.46
CA GLU A 363 1.02 9.06 -3.87
C GLU A 363 -0.44 8.73 -4.20
N PHE A 364 -1.30 8.70 -3.18
CA PHE A 364 -2.75 8.74 -3.39
C PHE A 364 -3.22 10.18 -3.66
N ARG A 365 -3.33 10.54 -4.94
CA ARG A 365 -3.71 11.89 -5.39
C ARG A 365 -5.21 12.07 -5.50
N TYR A 366 -5.70 13.18 -4.97
CA TYR A 366 -7.09 13.61 -5.08
C TYR A 366 -7.15 15.02 -5.67
N GLY A 367 -8.06 15.26 -6.62
CA GLY A 367 -8.34 16.58 -7.17
C GLY A 367 -9.09 17.48 -6.19
N GLY A 368 -9.16 18.78 -6.49
CA GLY A 368 -9.88 19.75 -5.66
C GLY A 368 -11.40 19.51 -5.58
N ASP A 369 -11.95 18.75 -6.53
CA ASP A 369 -13.34 18.28 -6.56
C ASP A 369 -13.56 16.96 -5.80
N GLY A 370 -12.51 16.40 -5.19
CA GLY A 370 -12.53 15.10 -4.52
C GLY A 370 -12.34 13.90 -5.44
N SER A 371 -12.11 14.09 -6.75
CA SER A 371 -11.84 12.99 -7.68
C SER A 371 -10.55 12.25 -7.34
N PHE A 372 -10.55 10.91 -7.36
CA PHE A 372 -9.35 10.11 -7.15
C PHE A 372 -8.55 9.98 -8.45
N GLN A 373 -7.34 10.53 -8.47
CA GLN A 373 -6.55 10.71 -9.69
C GLN A 373 -5.55 9.57 -9.93
N SER A 374 -5.09 8.91 -8.86
CA SER A 374 -4.06 7.86 -8.90
C SER A 374 -4.64 6.45 -8.73
N GLY A 375 -5.74 6.15 -9.44
CA GLY A 375 -6.48 4.90 -9.29
C GLY A 375 -5.98 3.72 -10.13
N THR A 376 -4.87 3.88 -10.86
CA THR A 376 -4.31 2.85 -11.75
C THR A 376 -2.79 2.81 -11.61
N LEU A 377 -2.14 1.71 -11.99
CA LEU A 377 -0.67 1.59 -11.97
C LEU A 377 0.04 2.51 -12.99
N ALA A 378 -0.68 3.16 -13.89
CA ALA A 378 -0.12 4.21 -14.73
C ALA A 378 0.08 5.53 -13.96
N ASP A 379 -0.73 5.77 -12.92
CA ASP A 379 -0.73 6.99 -12.12
C ASP A 379 -0.17 6.76 -10.69
N TYR A 380 -0.25 5.54 -10.17
CA TYR A 380 0.32 5.10 -8.90
C TYR A 380 1.59 4.30 -9.18
N LEU A 381 2.73 4.99 -9.13
CA LEU A 381 4.02 4.45 -9.54
C LEU A 381 4.60 3.55 -8.44
N MET A 382 4.54 2.25 -8.64
CA MET A 382 5.25 1.29 -7.80
C MET A 382 6.71 1.19 -8.25
N PRO A 383 7.68 1.07 -7.31
CA PRO A 383 9.08 0.89 -7.66
C PRO A 383 9.27 -0.44 -8.40
N THR A 384 10.13 -0.40 -9.42
CA THR A 384 10.55 -1.60 -10.16
C THR A 384 11.99 -1.96 -9.81
N ALA A 385 12.53 -2.99 -10.46
CA ALA A 385 13.94 -3.35 -10.34
C ALA A 385 14.89 -2.24 -10.85
N CYS A 386 14.41 -1.32 -11.70
CA CYS A 386 15.23 -0.21 -12.20
C CYS A 386 15.46 0.88 -11.16
N GLU A 387 14.50 1.08 -10.24
CA GLU A 387 14.59 2.09 -9.19
C GLU A 387 15.16 1.53 -7.89
N THR A 388 15.06 0.22 -7.66
CA THR A 388 15.43 -0.44 -6.41
C THR A 388 16.90 -0.88 -6.43
N PRO A 389 17.81 -0.24 -5.67
CA PRO A 389 19.21 -0.67 -5.59
C PRO A 389 19.40 -1.96 -4.78
N ASP A 390 20.53 -2.61 -4.98
CA ASP A 390 21.02 -3.65 -4.07
C ASP A 390 21.35 -3.05 -2.70
N LEU A 391 20.97 -3.77 -1.64
CA LEU A 391 21.19 -3.35 -0.25
C LEU A 391 22.43 -3.99 0.33
N VAL A 392 23.14 -3.23 1.18
CA VAL A 392 24.11 -3.80 2.12
C VAL A 392 23.40 -4.04 3.44
N ILE A 393 23.03 -5.29 3.69
CA ILE A 393 22.30 -5.71 4.90
C ILE A 393 23.31 -6.15 5.95
N VAL A 394 23.21 -5.58 7.15
CA VAL A 394 24.05 -5.91 8.30
C VAL A 394 23.17 -6.42 9.42
N HIS A 395 23.43 -7.64 9.89
CA HIS A 395 22.67 -8.26 10.98
C HIS A 395 23.43 -8.24 12.30
N MET A 396 22.69 -8.11 13.39
CA MET A 396 23.12 -8.37 14.76
C MET A 396 22.00 -9.11 15.50
N GLU A 397 22.36 -9.93 16.49
CA GLU A 397 21.36 -10.64 17.30
C GLU A 397 21.51 -10.28 18.78
N THR A 398 20.56 -9.50 19.32
CA THR A 398 20.36 -9.36 20.77
C THR A 398 19.06 -10.07 21.16
N PRO A 399 19.11 -11.33 21.63
CA PRO A 399 17.92 -12.13 21.85
C PRO A 399 16.94 -11.48 22.84
N SER A 400 15.64 -11.58 22.52
CA SER A 400 14.59 -11.13 23.42
C SER A 400 14.51 -12.00 24.67
N PRO A 401 14.49 -11.43 25.89
CA PRO A 401 14.30 -12.21 27.11
C PRO A 401 12.84 -12.63 27.32
N VAL A 402 11.90 -12.12 26.51
CA VAL A 402 10.46 -12.32 26.72
C VAL A 402 9.80 -13.23 25.68
N THR A 403 10.50 -13.65 24.62
CA THR A 403 9.95 -14.58 23.61
C THR A 403 10.55 -15.98 23.74
N PRO A 404 9.81 -17.06 23.43
CA PRO A 404 10.27 -18.43 23.68
C PRO A 404 11.55 -18.81 22.92
N LEU A 405 11.81 -18.17 21.78
CA LEU A 405 12.97 -18.45 20.92
C LEU A 405 14.03 -17.34 20.95
N GLY A 406 13.81 -16.26 21.72
CA GLY A 406 14.66 -15.06 21.68
C GLY A 406 14.56 -14.25 20.37
N ALA A 407 13.66 -14.63 19.47
CA ALA A 407 13.42 -13.92 18.21
C ALA A 407 12.51 -12.70 18.41
N LYS A 408 12.76 -11.64 17.64
CA LYS A 408 11.89 -10.45 17.49
C LYS A 408 11.35 -10.38 16.06
N GLY A 409 10.55 -9.36 15.77
CA GLY A 409 10.11 -9.05 14.41
C GLY A 409 11.13 -8.18 13.67
N LEU A 410 11.19 -8.35 12.34
CA LEU A 410 12.05 -7.57 11.41
C LEU A 410 11.31 -7.14 10.14
N GLY A 411 10.02 -7.49 10.07
CA GLY A 411 9.28 -7.45 8.83
C GLY A 411 8.93 -6.03 8.40
N GLU A 412 9.00 -5.00 9.24
CA GLU A 412 8.39 -3.70 8.99
C GLU A 412 9.38 -2.54 9.02
N GLY A 413 10.57 -2.75 9.58
CA GLY A 413 11.61 -1.77 9.87
C GLY A 413 11.84 -0.75 8.75
N ASN A 414 12.29 -1.21 7.58
CA ASN A 414 12.65 -0.30 6.48
C ASN A 414 11.47 0.50 5.92
N ASN A 415 10.24 0.02 6.05
CA ASN A 415 9.09 0.82 5.62
C ASN A 415 8.90 2.07 6.51
N MET A 416 9.45 2.05 7.73
CA MET A 416 9.45 3.17 8.66
C MET A 416 10.70 4.05 8.53
N SER A 417 11.89 3.47 8.33
CA SER A 417 13.17 4.19 8.31
C SER A 417 13.58 4.71 6.93
N THR A 418 13.32 3.95 5.84
CA THR A 418 13.75 4.33 4.49
C THR A 418 13.23 5.70 4.03
N PRO A 419 11.94 6.04 4.22
CA PRO A 419 11.44 7.33 3.78
C PRO A 419 12.19 8.51 4.41
N VAL A 420 12.47 8.44 5.71
CA VAL A 420 13.15 9.54 6.40
C VAL A 420 14.67 9.52 6.21
N CYS A 421 15.27 8.36 6.04
CA CYS A 421 16.69 8.25 5.69
C CYS A 421 16.96 8.90 4.32
N ILE A 422 16.10 8.67 3.33
CA ILE A 422 16.14 9.35 2.02
C ILE A 422 15.91 10.85 2.17
N ALA A 423 14.94 11.28 2.98
CA ALA A 423 14.68 12.70 3.20
C ALA A 423 15.87 13.42 3.87
N ASN A 424 16.53 12.78 4.83
CA ASN A 424 17.76 13.30 5.46
C ASN A 424 18.90 13.38 4.44
N ALA A 425 19.07 12.36 3.59
CA ALA A 425 20.08 12.37 2.53
C ALA A 425 19.81 13.48 1.50
N PHE A 426 18.55 13.71 1.15
CA PHE A 426 18.14 14.80 0.27
C PHE A 426 18.41 16.17 0.88
N ALA A 427 18.09 16.36 2.16
CA ALA A 427 18.40 17.60 2.87
C ALA A 427 19.91 17.86 2.94
N ASP A 428 20.72 16.83 3.23
CA ASP A 428 22.18 16.95 3.21
C ASP A 428 22.73 17.24 1.80
N ALA A 429 22.16 16.65 0.74
CA ALA A 429 22.56 16.91 -0.64
C ALA A 429 22.40 18.37 -1.05
N LEU A 430 21.34 19.04 -0.56
CA LEU A 430 21.04 20.43 -0.87
C LEU A 430 21.65 21.44 0.10
N ARG A 431 22.11 21.00 1.28
CA ARG A 431 22.67 21.84 2.34
C ARG A 431 23.74 22.85 1.87
N PRO A 432 24.66 22.53 0.93
CA PRO A 432 25.62 23.52 0.42
C PRO A 432 25.00 24.69 -0.34
N HIS A 433 23.74 24.56 -0.78
CA HIS A 433 23.04 25.53 -1.61
C HIS A 433 21.84 26.16 -0.91
N MET A 434 21.13 25.39 -0.07
CA MET A 434 19.96 25.84 0.66
C MET A 434 19.75 25.02 1.93
N ASP A 435 19.35 25.68 3.01
CA ASP A 435 18.87 24.97 4.20
C ASP A 435 17.40 24.61 4.04
N LEU A 436 17.09 23.31 4.12
CA LEU A 436 15.73 22.79 4.02
C LEU A 436 15.14 22.57 5.41
N ALA A 437 14.21 23.45 5.79
CA ALA A 437 13.39 23.26 6.98
C ALA A 437 12.46 22.04 6.83
N GLU A 438 11.81 21.91 5.68
CA GLU A 438 10.82 20.88 5.41
C GLU A 438 11.17 20.10 4.15
N VAL A 439 11.00 18.78 4.23
CA VAL A 439 11.09 17.87 3.09
C VAL A 439 9.76 17.16 2.99
N GLN A 440 9.07 17.28 1.85
CA GLN A 440 7.77 16.66 1.62
C GLN A 440 7.89 15.50 0.65
N LEU A 441 7.57 14.29 1.11
CA LEU A 441 7.53 13.08 0.28
C LEU A 441 6.20 12.94 -0.49
N PRO A 442 6.18 12.21 -1.62
CA PRO A 442 7.36 11.70 -2.34
C PRO A 442 8.19 12.80 -3.01
N LEU A 443 9.49 12.56 -3.18
CA LEU A 443 10.45 13.40 -3.91
C LEU A 443 10.36 13.17 -5.42
N THR A 444 9.19 13.41 -5.99
CA THR A 444 9.01 13.28 -7.44
C THR A 444 9.80 14.36 -8.19
N PRO A 445 10.26 14.10 -9.43
CA PRO A 445 11.06 15.07 -10.18
C PRO A 445 10.43 16.46 -10.27
N GLY A 446 9.11 16.53 -10.50
CA GLY A 446 8.39 17.80 -10.55
C GLY A 446 8.38 18.58 -9.22
N ARG A 447 8.31 17.88 -8.08
CA ARG A 447 8.41 18.53 -6.76
C ARG A 447 9.83 18.99 -6.45
N VAL A 448 10.83 18.19 -6.82
CA VAL A 448 12.24 18.52 -6.64
C VAL A 448 12.62 19.73 -7.49
N LEU A 449 12.23 19.79 -8.77
CA LEU A 449 12.46 20.95 -9.63
C LEU A 449 11.78 22.23 -9.10
N ALA A 450 10.52 22.11 -8.64
CA ALA A 450 9.81 23.23 -8.04
C ALA A 450 10.51 23.76 -6.78
N LEU A 451 11.11 22.88 -5.99
CA LEU A 451 11.89 23.23 -4.80
C LEU A 451 13.24 23.88 -5.16
N LEU A 452 13.92 23.38 -6.19
CA LEU A 452 15.20 23.92 -6.66
C LEU A 452 15.07 25.29 -7.36
N GLN A 453 13.84 25.73 -7.66
CA GLN A 453 13.55 27.01 -8.34
C GLN A 453 14.35 27.19 -9.65
N VAL A 454 14.60 26.09 -10.37
CA VAL A 454 15.32 26.14 -11.64
C VAL A 454 14.50 26.99 -12.61
N SER A 455 15.09 28.07 -13.10
CA SER A 455 14.44 28.92 -14.10
C SER A 455 14.18 28.09 -15.34
N ASP A 456 12.93 28.04 -15.80
CA ASP A 456 12.60 27.40 -17.07
C ASP A 456 13.47 28.03 -18.16
N PRO A 457 14.20 27.23 -18.96
CA PRO A 457 14.90 27.78 -20.10
C PRO A 457 13.88 28.48 -20.99
N ALA A 458 14.22 29.68 -21.48
CA ALA A 458 13.34 30.45 -22.34
C ALA A 458 12.79 29.54 -23.45
N PRO A 459 11.46 29.50 -23.67
CA PRO A 459 10.88 28.69 -24.72
C PRO A 459 11.61 28.98 -26.02
N LYS A 460 12.14 27.95 -26.69
CA LYS A 460 12.58 28.13 -28.07
C LYS A 460 11.37 28.66 -28.82
N GLU A 461 11.46 29.86 -29.41
CA GLU A 461 10.47 30.39 -30.33
C GLU A 461 10.29 29.38 -31.46
N MET A 462 9.30 28.50 -31.30
CA MET A 462 8.84 27.67 -32.39
C MET A 462 7.94 28.58 -33.24
N PRO A 463 8.17 28.67 -34.56
CA PRO A 463 7.25 29.37 -35.44
C PRO A 463 5.85 28.83 -35.20
N HIS A 464 4.93 29.69 -34.76
CA HIS A 464 3.52 29.33 -34.64
C HIS A 464 3.03 28.82 -36.00
N PRO A 465 2.70 27.53 -36.16
CA PRO A 465 2.02 27.10 -37.36
C PRO A 465 0.66 27.80 -37.37
N ALA A 466 0.28 28.35 -38.52
CA ALA A 466 -1.08 28.81 -38.75
C ALA A 466 -2.06 27.70 -38.33
N ALA A 467 -3.13 28.09 -37.62
CA ALA A 467 -4.10 27.21 -36.98
C ALA A 467 -4.50 26.01 -37.85
N ALA A 468 -3.80 24.89 -37.67
CA ALA A 468 -4.22 23.58 -38.11
C ALA A 468 -5.06 22.99 -36.98
N VAL A 469 -6.24 22.46 -37.32
CA VAL A 469 -7.02 21.62 -36.42
C VAL A 469 -6.09 20.52 -35.89
N PRO A 470 -5.94 20.35 -34.57
CA PRO A 470 -4.98 19.39 -34.04
C PRO A 470 -5.39 17.97 -34.45
N ALA A 471 -4.55 17.31 -35.23
CA ALA A 471 -4.57 15.86 -35.35
C ALA A 471 -3.89 15.30 -34.08
N GLY A 472 -4.66 15.16 -33.00
CA GLY A 472 -4.21 14.51 -31.77
C GLY A 472 -4.55 13.03 -31.74
N GLU A 473 -3.79 12.24 -30.97
CA GLU A 473 -3.96 10.80 -30.69
C GLU A 473 -5.26 10.51 -29.89
N GLY A 474 -6.41 10.83 -30.47
CA GLY A 474 -7.74 10.56 -29.92
C GLY A 474 -8.55 9.65 -30.82
N LEU A 475 -9.54 8.98 -30.25
CA LEU A 475 -10.46 8.17 -31.04
C LEU A 475 -11.38 9.10 -31.86
N ALA A 476 -11.33 9.00 -33.18
CA ALA A 476 -12.15 9.80 -34.10
C ALA A 476 -13.49 9.11 -34.41
N LEU A 477 -14.58 9.86 -34.32
CA LEU A 477 -15.95 9.46 -34.59
C LEU A 477 -16.48 10.28 -35.78
N LYS A 478 -17.17 9.64 -36.73
CA LYS A 478 -17.86 10.32 -37.83
C LYS A 478 -19.21 9.67 -38.09
N ALA A 479 -20.27 10.46 -38.26
CA ALA A 479 -21.54 9.96 -38.77
C ALA A 479 -22.35 11.06 -39.48
N GLN A 480 -23.40 10.63 -40.18
CA GLN A 480 -24.37 11.48 -40.86
C GLN A 480 -25.79 10.95 -40.61
N GLY A 481 -26.80 11.82 -40.67
CA GLY A 481 -28.19 11.43 -40.48
C GLY A 481 -29.20 12.49 -40.89
N GLU A 482 -30.47 12.11 -40.87
CA GLU A 482 -31.61 12.98 -41.19
C GLU A 482 -32.71 12.83 -40.14
N VAL A 483 -33.40 13.93 -39.82
CA VAL A 483 -34.56 13.98 -38.91
C VAL A 483 -35.63 14.91 -39.47
N GLU A 484 -36.89 14.49 -39.42
CA GLU A 484 -38.03 15.34 -39.76
C GLU A 484 -38.50 16.10 -38.50
N ILE A 485 -38.57 17.43 -38.60
CA ILE A 485 -39.00 18.34 -37.52
C ILE A 485 -40.30 19.01 -37.94
N PRO A 486 -41.40 18.91 -37.17
CA PRO A 486 -42.70 19.50 -37.51
C PRO A 486 -42.76 21.01 -37.20
N ALA A 487 -41.82 21.77 -37.76
CA ALA A 487 -41.74 23.23 -37.71
C ALA A 487 -41.14 23.76 -39.01
N ALA A 488 -41.42 25.02 -39.36
CA ALA A 488 -40.82 25.66 -40.54
C ALA A 488 -39.32 25.91 -40.32
N PRO A 489 -38.47 25.88 -41.37
CA PRO A 489 -37.02 26.03 -41.25
C PRO A 489 -36.62 27.27 -40.46
N GLU A 490 -37.34 28.38 -40.62
CA GLU A 490 -37.09 29.65 -39.92
C GLU A 490 -37.25 29.51 -38.40
N LYS A 491 -38.24 28.73 -37.94
CA LYS A 491 -38.46 28.48 -36.51
C LYS A 491 -37.40 27.56 -35.94
N VAL A 492 -37.00 26.53 -36.68
CA VAL A 492 -35.93 25.61 -36.28
C VAL A 492 -34.61 26.38 -36.17
N PHE A 493 -34.31 27.22 -37.16
CA PHE A 493 -33.11 28.04 -37.22
C PHE A 493 -33.07 29.08 -36.10
N ALA A 494 -34.21 29.72 -35.79
CA ALA A 494 -34.31 30.68 -34.68
C ALA A 494 -33.97 30.03 -33.32
N VAL A 495 -34.40 28.78 -33.08
CA VAL A 495 -34.07 28.05 -31.85
C VAL A 495 -32.58 27.72 -31.76
N LEU A 496 -31.91 27.44 -32.88
CA LEU A 496 -30.47 27.18 -32.92
C LEU A 496 -29.62 28.43 -32.62
N LEU A 497 -30.16 29.63 -32.87
CA LEU A 497 -29.49 30.91 -32.60
C LEU A 497 -29.87 31.55 -31.26
N ASP A 498 -30.99 31.14 -30.63
CA ASP A 498 -31.41 31.65 -29.33
C ASP A 498 -30.68 30.90 -28.20
N PRO A 499 -29.82 31.55 -27.40
CA PRO A 499 -29.06 30.90 -26.33
C PRO A 499 -29.95 30.29 -25.24
N VAL A 500 -31.09 30.91 -24.94
CA VAL A 500 -32.02 30.41 -23.91
C VAL A 500 -32.74 29.17 -24.40
N ALA A 501 -33.14 29.15 -25.67
CA ALA A 501 -33.76 27.99 -26.29
C ALA A 501 -32.73 26.86 -26.50
N LEU A 502 -31.52 27.19 -26.98
CA LEU A 502 -30.43 26.25 -27.22
C LEU A 502 -29.98 25.54 -25.94
N ALA A 503 -29.94 26.24 -24.80
CA ALA A 503 -29.66 25.62 -23.50
C ALA A 503 -30.65 24.50 -23.14
N ARG A 504 -31.92 24.62 -23.56
CA ARG A 504 -32.96 23.58 -23.35
C ARG A 504 -32.90 22.45 -24.37
N VAL A 505 -32.18 22.64 -25.47
CA VAL A 505 -32.00 21.66 -26.54
C VAL A 505 -30.81 20.74 -26.26
N ILE A 506 -29.72 21.26 -25.70
CA ILE A 506 -28.50 20.50 -25.41
C ILE A 506 -28.72 19.54 -24.22
N PRO A 507 -28.63 18.21 -24.42
CA PRO A 507 -28.80 17.25 -23.33
C PRO A 507 -27.77 17.43 -22.22
N GLY A 508 -28.22 17.46 -20.96
CA GLY A 508 -27.33 17.58 -19.80
C GLY A 508 -26.73 18.97 -19.58
N CYS A 509 -27.20 19.99 -20.31
CA CYS A 509 -26.78 21.38 -20.13
C CYS A 509 -27.35 21.97 -18.83
N HIS A 510 -26.47 22.45 -17.95
CA HIS A 510 -26.81 23.13 -16.71
C HIS A 510 -26.78 24.64 -16.85
N SER A 511 -25.91 25.17 -17.70
CA SER A 511 -25.82 26.59 -18.03
C SER A 511 -25.24 26.80 -19.42
N LEU A 512 -25.68 27.87 -20.09
CA LEU A 512 -25.14 28.34 -21.36
C LEU A 512 -25.00 29.86 -21.30
N GLN A 513 -23.79 30.38 -21.46
CA GLN A 513 -23.48 31.80 -21.39
C GLN A 513 -22.88 32.27 -22.71
N SER A 514 -23.38 33.38 -23.26
CA SER A 514 -22.75 34.00 -24.42
C SER A 514 -21.43 34.64 -24.02
N ILE A 515 -20.36 34.29 -24.72
CA ILE A 515 -19.00 34.84 -24.51
C ILE A 515 -18.52 35.65 -25.73
N GLY A 516 -19.35 35.76 -26.77
CA GLY A 516 -19.07 36.53 -27.98
C GLY A 516 -20.12 36.26 -29.07
N PRO A 517 -20.06 36.98 -30.21
CA PRO A 517 -20.95 36.71 -31.34
C PRO A 517 -20.83 35.24 -31.77
N ASN A 518 -21.94 34.49 -31.73
CA ASN A 518 -22.00 33.08 -32.08
C ASN A 518 -21.06 32.16 -31.26
N ARG A 519 -20.66 32.58 -30.05
CA ARG A 519 -19.81 31.79 -29.15
C ARG A 519 -20.41 31.68 -27.76
N TYR A 520 -20.40 30.47 -27.22
CA TYR A 520 -21.03 30.15 -25.95
C TYR A 520 -20.12 29.30 -25.07
N ARG A 521 -20.17 29.55 -23.76
CA ARG A 521 -19.64 28.65 -22.74
C ARG A 521 -20.78 27.87 -22.13
N ALA A 522 -20.66 26.55 -22.11
CA ALA A 522 -21.66 25.62 -21.61
C ALA A 522 -21.08 24.76 -20.49
N ASP A 523 -21.92 24.45 -19.50
CA ASP A 523 -21.62 23.43 -18.50
C ASP A 523 -22.53 22.23 -18.75
N VAL A 524 -21.96 21.10 -19.19
CA VAL A 524 -22.71 19.95 -19.70
C VAL A 524 -22.27 18.67 -19.00
N THR A 525 -23.23 17.90 -18.49
CA THR A 525 -22.97 16.54 -18.00
C THR A 525 -23.22 15.53 -19.11
N VAL A 526 -22.17 14.82 -19.52
CA VAL A 526 -22.22 13.77 -20.54
C VAL A 526 -21.98 12.41 -19.88
N GLY A 527 -22.86 11.44 -20.17
CA GLY A 527 -22.74 10.06 -19.70
C GLY A 527 -22.41 9.10 -20.84
N VAL A 528 -21.41 8.23 -20.62
CA VAL A 528 -21.05 7.12 -21.53
C VAL A 528 -21.00 5.83 -20.69
N GLY A 529 -22.01 4.97 -20.84
CA GLY A 529 -22.15 3.74 -20.04
C GLY A 529 -22.38 4.03 -18.55
N LEU A 530 -21.55 3.43 -17.67
CA LEU A 530 -21.59 3.65 -16.22
C LEU A 530 -20.91 4.96 -15.78
N VAL A 531 -20.26 5.67 -16.71
CA VAL A 531 -19.42 6.82 -16.42
C VAL A 531 -20.17 8.11 -16.76
N LYS A 532 -20.24 9.05 -15.81
CA LYS A 532 -20.80 10.40 -16.01
C LYS A 532 -19.75 11.44 -15.62
N ALA A 533 -19.52 12.43 -16.47
CA ALA A 533 -18.66 13.55 -16.16
C ALA A 533 -19.29 14.89 -16.55
N ARG A 534 -18.89 15.91 -15.80
CA ARG A 534 -19.24 17.31 -16.04
C ARG A 534 -18.13 17.95 -16.86
N TYR A 535 -18.49 18.57 -17.97
CA TYR A 535 -17.60 19.22 -18.92
C TYR A 535 -17.88 20.71 -18.96
N GLU A 536 -16.82 21.51 -18.87
CA GLU A 536 -16.86 22.89 -19.32
C GLU A 536 -16.57 22.89 -20.83
N ALA A 537 -17.53 23.32 -21.62
CA ALA A 537 -17.48 23.29 -23.08
C ALA A 537 -17.60 24.69 -23.68
N GLU A 538 -16.85 24.94 -24.75
CA GLU A 538 -17.00 26.08 -25.63
C GLU A 538 -17.70 25.63 -26.91
N ILE A 539 -18.77 26.34 -27.30
CA ILE A 539 -19.59 26.08 -28.48
C ILE A 539 -19.48 27.28 -29.41
N ILE A 540 -19.24 27.03 -30.69
CA ILE A 540 -19.07 28.03 -31.73
C ILE A 540 -20.04 27.71 -32.88
N LEU A 541 -20.81 28.70 -33.31
CA LEU A 541 -21.60 28.64 -34.54
C LEU A 541 -20.88 29.42 -35.64
N SER A 542 -20.70 28.81 -36.81
CA SER A 542 -20.03 29.43 -37.97
C SER A 542 -20.76 29.07 -39.27
N ASP A 543 -20.35 29.69 -40.38
CA ASP A 543 -20.92 29.44 -41.72
C ASP A 543 -22.45 29.49 -41.73
N ILE A 544 -23.02 30.52 -41.11
CA ILE A 544 -24.47 30.68 -40.91
C ILE A 544 -25.10 31.23 -42.19
N ASP A 545 -25.91 30.42 -42.86
CA ASP A 545 -26.78 30.80 -43.98
C ASP A 545 -28.24 30.61 -43.55
N ALA A 546 -28.86 31.67 -43.04
CA ALA A 546 -30.21 31.59 -42.50
C ALA A 546 -31.28 31.56 -43.63
N PRO A 547 -32.31 30.68 -43.56
CA PRO A 547 -32.56 29.61 -42.57
C PRO A 547 -32.04 28.23 -43.00
N HIS A 548 -31.13 28.15 -43.98
CA HIS A 548 -30.79 26.91 -44.69
C HIS A 548 -29.69 26.08 -44.03
N SER A 549 -28.64 26.67 -43.45
CA SER A 549 -27.54 25.90 -42.88
C SER A 549 -26.70 26.65 -41.83
N LEU A 550 -26.02 25.90 -40.96
CA LEU A 550 -24.99 26.40 -40.05
C LEU A 550 -24.03 25.29 -39.65
N ARG A 551 -22.80 25.65 -39.28
CA ARG A 551 -21.86 24.74 -38.61
C ARG A 551 -21.88 24.94 -37.11
N LEU A 552 -21.96 23.83 -36.37
CA LEU A 552 -21.81 23.78 -34.92
C LEU A 552 -20.47 23.13 -34.61
N ALA A 553 -19.60 23.81 -33.87
CA ALA A 553 -18.39 23.23 -33.29
C ALA A 553 -18.45 23.32 -31.77
N GLY A 554 -17.96 22.31 -31.07
CA GLY A 554 -17.90 22.24 -29.63
C GLY A 554 -16.58 21.63 -29.17
N SER A 555 -15.97 22.18 -28.13
CA SER A 555 -14.83 21.57 -27.46
C SER A 555 -14.98 21.68 -25.95
N GLY A 556 -14.53 20.69 -25.19
CA GLY A 556 -14.68 20.70 -23.74
C GLY A 556 -13.67 19.80 -23.04
N ARG A 557 -13.47 20.09 -21.75
CA ARG A 557 -12.51 19.38 -20.88
C ARG A 557 -13.20 18.95 -19.59
N SER A 558 -12.79 17.80 -19.07
CA SER A 558 -13.21 17.28 -17.76
C SER A 558 -12.08 16.49 -17.10
N SER A 559 -12.32 16.02 -15.87
CA SER A 559 -11.44 15.09 -15.15
C SER A 559 -11.27 13.74 -15.85
N LEU A 560 -12.13 13.39 -16.81
CA LEU A 560 -12.04 12.15 -17.58
C LEU A 560 -11.34 12.31 -18.94
N GLY A 561 -11.04 13.53 -19.37
CA GLY A 561 -10.38 13.78 -20.65
C GLY A 561 -10.98 14.95 -21.43
N THR A 562 -10.66 14.99 -22.72
CA THR A 562 -11.03 16.08 -23.63
C THR A 562 -11.97 15.57 -24.72
N GLY A 563 -12.91 16.40 -25.14
CA GLY A 563 -13.76 16.14 -26.30
C GLY A 563 -13.77 17.36 -27.21
N ALA A 564 -13.66 17.15 -28.52
CA ALA A 564 -13.86 18.21 -29.51
C ALA A 564 -14.60 17.65 -30.71
N GLY A 565 -15.50 18.41 -31.31
CA GLY A 565 -16.23 17.96 -32.48
C GLY A 565 -16.95 19.09 -33.18
N GLY A 566 -17.36 18.84 -34.41
CA GLY A 566 -18.19 19.77 -35.14
C GLY A 566 -18.91 19.10 -36.29
N GLY A 567 -19.96 19.75 -36.76
CA GLY A 567 -20.87 19.22 -37.76
C GLY A 567 -21.60 20.31 -38.52
N LEU A 568 -21.91 20.04 -39.78
CA LEU A 568 -22.79 20.86 -40.60
C LEU A 568 -24.25 20.43 -40.37
N VAL A 569 -25.13 21.40 -40.16
CA VAL A 569 -26.58 21.20 -40.10
C VAL A 569 -27.20 21.91 -41.29
N MET A 570 -28.02 21.21 -42.06
CA MET A 570 -28.78 21.74 -43.19
C MET A 570 -30.28 21.53 -42.96
N LEU A 571 -31.07 22.54 -43.30
CA LEU A 571 -32.52 22.56 -43.15
C LEU A 571 -33.16 22.70 -44.52
N GLN A 572 -34.03 21.75 -44.86
CA GLN A 572 -34.82 21.76 -46.09
C GLN A 572 -36.30 21.75 -45.74
N ALA A 573 -37.08 22.68 -46.31
CA ALA A 573 -38.53 22.70 -46.13
C ALA A 573 -39.17 21.41 -46.71
N THR A 574 -40.09 20.81 -45.95
CA THR A 574 -40.93 19.68 -46.39
C THR A 574 -42.42 20.03 -46.24
N PRO A 575 -43.35 19.31 -46.90
CA PRO A 575 -44.78 19.58 -46.77
C PRO A 575 -45.32 19.52 -45.32
N THR A 576 -44.61 18.83 -44.43
CA THR A 576 -45.00 18.61 -43.03
C THR A 576 -44.09 19.34 -42.02
N GLY A 577 -43.10 20.13 -42.47
CA GLY A 577 -42.16 20.82 -41.60
C GLY A 577 -40.78 21.04 -42.24
N THR A 578 -39.73 20.57 -41.57
CA THR A 578 -38.34 20.71 -41.98
C THR A 578 -37.63 19.36 -41.91
N ARG A 579 -36.98 18.96 -43.00
CA ARG A 579 -35.97 17.91 -42.96
C ARG A 579 -34.64 18.52 -42.55
N LEU A 580 -34.13 18.12 -41.40
CA LEU A 580 -32.81 18.47 -40.90
C LEU A 580 -31.85 17.34 -41.26
N SER A 581 -30.87 17.60 -42.12
CA SER A 581 -29.74 16.72 -42.37
C SER A 581 -28.50 17.23 -41.65
N TYR A 582 -27.68 16.32 -41.14
CA TYR A 582 -26.48 16.68 -40.42
C TYR A 582 -25.34 15.70 -40.68
N ASP A 583 -24.12 16.23 -40.67
CA ASP A 583 -22.91 15.46 -40.45
C ASP A 583 -22.29 15.85 -39.11
N TYR A 584 -21.49 14.95 -38.52
CA TYR A 584 -20.61 15.34 -37.44
C TYR A 584 -19.30 14.56 -37.48
N SER A 585 -18.26 15.21 -36.98
CA SER A 585 -16.99 14.61 -36.62
C SER A 585 -16.67 14.97 -35.17
N ALA A 586 -16.20 14.01 -34.39
CA ALA A 586 -15.79 14.23 -33.02
C ALA A 586 -14.51 13.45 -32.70
N GLN A 587 -13.73 13.96 -31.77
CA GLN A 587 -12.53 13.37 -31.22
C GLN A 587 -12.66 13.36 -29.70
N VAL A 588 -12.35 12.20 -29.10
CA VAL A 588 -12.30 12.03 -27.65
C VAL A 588 -10.90 11.59 -27.27
N GLY A 589 -10.31 12.28 -26.29
CA GLY A 589 -8.99 12.02 -25.75
C GLY A 589 -9.01 11.82 -24.23
N GLY A 590 -7.93 11.27 -23.67
CA GLY A 590 -7.78 10.99 -22.24
C GLY A 590 -8.47 9.70 -21.78
N LYS A 591 -8.75 9.58 -20.48
CA LYS A 591 -9.32 8.37 -19.86
C LYS A 591 -10.66 7.96 -20.49
N ALA A 592 -11.44 8.91 -21.01
CA ALA A 592 -12.68 8.67 -21.73
C ALA A 592 -12.50 7.92 -23.06
N ALA A 593 -11.34 8.00 -23.72
CA ALA A 593 -11.06 7.28 -24.96
C ALA A 593 -10.86 5.77 -24.74
N MET A 594 -10.51 5.35 -23.52
CA MET A 594 -10.25 3.94 -23.17
C MET A 594 -11.52 3.06 -23.13
N VAL A 595 -12.71 3.69 -23.19
CA VAL A 595 -14.00 3.00 -23.11
C VAL A 595 -14.36 2.24 -24.41
N GLY A 596 -13.60 2.48 -25.48
CA GLY A 596 -13.71 1.76 -26.76
C GLY A 596 -14.67 2.41 -27.77
N SER A 597 -14.36 2.27 -29.06
CA SER A 597 -15.03 3.00 -30.16
C SER A 597 -16.52 2.74 -30.29
N ARG A 598 -16.94 1.47 -30.24
CA ARG A 598 -18.36 1.09 -30.37
C ARG A 598 -19.25 1.70 -29.30
N MET A 599 -18.75 1.83 -28.07
CA MET A 599 -19.54 2.37 -26.96
C MET A 599 -19.68 3.89 -27.06
N LEU A 600 -18.61 4.57 -27.50
CA LEU A 600 -18.61 6.01 -27.77
C LEU A 600 -19.51 6.37 -28.95
N GLU A 601 -19.48 5.59 -30.04
CA GLU A 601 -20.40 5.76 -31.18
C GLU A 601 -21.87 5.62 -30.77
N GLY A 602 -22.18 4.60 -29.95
CA GLY A 602 -23.53 4.39 -29.43
C GLY A 602 -24.01 5.56 -28.56
N ALA A 603 -23.17 6.06 -27.66
CA ALA A 603 -23.49 7.19 -26.80
C ALA A 603 -23.68 8.50 -27.61
N ALA A 604 -22.79 8.78 -28.57
CA ALA A 604 -22.90 9.94 -29.45
C ALA A 604 -24.22 9.93 -30.24
N ARG A 605 -24.61 8.78 -30.80
CA ARG A 605 -25.88 8.63 -31.52
C ARG A 605 -27.11 8.91 -30.64
N ILE A 606 -27.09 8.47 -29.38
CA ILE A 606 -28.17 8.72 -28.42
C ILE A 606 -28.26 10.20 -28.07
N ILE A 607 -27.13 10.86 -27.79
CA ILE A 607 -27.09 12.29 -27.45
C ILE A 607 -27.60 13.14 -28.62
N VAL A 608 -27.16 12.84 -29.83
CA VAL A 608 -27.61 13.54 -31.05
C VAL A 608 -29.11 13.35 -31.27
N ALA A 609 -29.64 12.13 -31.07
CA ALA A 609 -31.08 11.88 -31.16
C ALA A 609 -31.88 12.66 -30.11
N GLN A 610 -31.41 12.73 -28.86
CA GLN A 610 -32.04 13.51 -27.78
C GLN A 610 -32.01 15.01 -28.05
N LEU A 611 -30.92 15.50 -28.64
CA LEU A 611 -30.75 16.89 -29.04
C LEU A 611 -31.81 17.26 -30.09
N PHE A 612 -31.95 16.47 -31.15
CA PHE A 612 -32.95 16.77 -32.19
C PHE A 612 -34.40 16.55 -31.74
N GLU A 613 -34.69 15.57 -30.86
CA GLU A 613 -36.00 15.43 -30.21
C GLU A 613 -36.34 16.70 -29.40
N SER A 614 -35.35 17.27 -28.70
CA SER A 614 -35.53 18.48 -27.91
C SER A 614 -35.64 19.74 -28.77
N LEU A 615 -34.87 19.81 -29.87
CA LEU A 615 -34.96 20.88 -30.88
C LEU A 615 -36.36 20.92 -31.51
N GLY A 616 -36.90 19.76 -31.90
CA GLY A 616 -38.25 19.67 -32.47
C GLY A 616 -39.33 20.09 -31.48
N ARG A 617 -39.18 19.76 -30.19
CA ARG A 617 -40.10 20.23 -29.12
C ARG A 617 -40.06 21.74 -28.94
N GLN A 618 -38.88 22.35 -28.95
CA GLN A 618 -38.74 23.81 -28.81
C GLN A 618 -39.25 24.56 -30.05
N ALA A 619 -38.95 24.06 -31.26
CA ALA A 619 -39.36 24.72 -32.51
C ALA A 619 -40.85 24.52 -32.86
N GLY A 620 -41.43 23.36 -32.52
CA GLY A 620 -42.80 22.99 -32.87
C GLY A 620 -43.89 23.52 -31.93
N GLY A 621 -43.54 24.06 -30.76
CA GLY A 621 -44.47 24.71 -29.82
C GLY A 621 -45.59 23.82 -29.25
N LYS A 622 -45.57 22.51 -29.46
CA LYS A 622 -46.56 21.54 -28.94
C LYS A 622 -45.89 20.45 -28.10
N THR A 623 -46.41 20.23 -26.91
CA THR A 623 -46.17 19.01 -26.12
C THR A 623 -46.70 17.80 -26.87
N VAL A 624 -45.81 16.95 -27.38
CA VAL A 624 -46.15 15.66 -27.97
C VAL A 624 -46.54 14.70 -26.83
N GLU A 625 -47.73 14.10 -26.90
CA GLU A 625 -48.10 13.02 -25.97
C GLU A 625 -47.09 11.86 -26.07
N PRO A 626 -46.66 11.27 -24.95
CA PRO A 626 -45.63 10.23 -24.98
C PRO A 626 -46.12 8.99 -25.71
N ASN A 627 -45.31 8.56 -26.68
CA ASN A 627 -45.44 7.34 -27.47
C ASN A 627 -45.82 6.13 -26.59
N TRP A 628 -46.71 5.25 -27.08
CA TRP A 628 -47.31 4.14 -26.31
C TRP A 628 -46.28 3.23 -25.62
N TRP A 629 -45.08 3.10 -26.19
CA TRP A 629 -43.92 2.43 -25.60
C TRP A 629 -43.42 3.06 -24.29
N ARG A 630 -43.41 4.40 -24.17
CA ARG A 630 -43.02 5.11 -22.92
C ARG A 630 -44.06 4.90 -21.81
N ARG A 631 -45.34 4.65 -22.14
CA ARG A 631 -46.38 4.26 -21.15
C ARG A 631 -46.15 2.85 -20.59
N ILE A 632 -45.70 1.90 -21.42
CA ILE A 632 -45.38 0.53 -20.99
C ILE A 632 -44.11 0.52 -20.12
N LEU A 633 -43.07 1.24 -20.51
CA LEU A 633 -41.82 1.33 -19.73
C LEU A 633 -42.02 1.99 -18.36
N ARG A 634 -42.90 3.00 -18.26
CA ARG A 634 -43.32 3.57 -16.97
C ARG A 634 -44.11 2.59 -16.10
N LYS A 635 -44.98 1.75 -16.68
CA LYS A 635 -45.69 0.71 -15.93
C LYS A 635 -44.76 -0.41 -15.44
N LEU A 636 -43.63 -0.63 -16.10
CA LEU A 636 -42.60 -1.60 -15.72
C LEU A 636 -41.51 -1.01 -14.79
N GLY A 637 -41.68 0.21 -14.28
CA GLY A 637 -40.77 0.81 -13.31
C GLY A 637 -39.41 1.28 -13.87
N VAL A 638 -39.23 1.23 -15.19
CA VAL A 638 -38.00 1.69 -15.84
C VAL A 638 -38.08 3.21 -16.03
N ARG A 639 -37.31 3.98 -15.24
CA ARG A 639 -37.12 5.41 -15.47
C ARG A 639 -36.12 5.59 -16.62
N VAL A 640 -36.61 6.02 -17.78
CA VAL A 640 -35.78 6.57 -18.88
C VAL A 640 -35.63 8.07 -18.65
#